data_AF-Q1N2K8-F1
#
_entry.id   AF-Q1N2K8-F1
#
_cell.length_a   1.000
_cell.length_b   1.000
_cell.length_c   1.000
_cell.angle_alpha   90.00
_cell.angle_beta   90.00
_cell.angle_gamma   90.00
#
_symmetry.space_group_name_H-M   'P 1'
#
loop_
_entity.id
_entity.type
_entity.pdbx_description
1 polymer ?
#
loop_
_entity_poly.entity_id
_entity_poly.type
_entity_poly.pdbx_seq_one_letter_code
_entity_poly.pdbx_strand_id
1 'polypeptide(L)'
;MVVKRYLDAQARYLATASRLLGNLRQEKRETQEMMQTFFQLLTQKLPQGRRPDEAEIKAALEQLKDVHKMAGLFLIALTPGSVITFPALCALGRRYGIELLPSAFQKGDETEVEILEQVILNEIRHKRDDPLSQSNDQDTKLKQ
;
A
#
# COMPACT_ATOMS: atom_id res chain seq x y z
N MET A 1 -34.16 21.06 -15.14
CA MET A 1 -33.67 21.43 -13.78
C MET A 1 -32.58 20.48 -13.26
N VAL A 2 -32.67 19.16 -13.48
CA VAL A 2 -31.68 18.16 -12.99
C VAL A 2 -30.30 18.26 -13.67
N VAL A 3 -30.26 18.44 -15.00
CA VAL A 3 -29.01 18.54 -15.77
C VAL A 3 -28.14 19.73 -15.32
N LYS A 4 -28.77 20.89 -15.03
CA LYS A 4 -28.07 22.07 -14.51
C LYS A 4 -27.40 21.79 -13.16
N ARG A 5 -28.10 21.07 -12.25
CA ARG A 5 -27.55 20.68 -10.94
C ARG A 5 -26.33 19.74 -11.07
N TYR A 6 -26.33 18.84 -12.04
CA TYR A 6 -25.19 17.94 -12.31
C TYR A 6 -23.97 18.71 -12.82
N LEU A 7 -24.18 19.63 -13.78
CA LEU A 7 -23.13 20.50 -14.31
C LEU A 7 -22.54 21.41 -13.22
N ASP A 8 -23.39 21.98 -12.37
CA ASP A 8 -22.96 22.81 -11.23
C ASP A 8 -22.16 21.99 -10.20
N ALA A 9 -22.56 20.74 -9.94
CA ALA A 9 -21.82 19.84 -9.07
C ALA A 9 -20.44 19.51 -9.65
N GLN A 10 -20.37 19.15 -10.94
CA GLN A 10 -19.13 18.86 -11.64
C GLN A 10 -18.17 20.07 -11.63
N ALA A 11 -18.69 21.28 -11.88
CA ALA A 11 -17.91 22.50 -11.83
C ALA A 11 -17.29 22.73 -10.43
N ARG A 12 -18.05 22.46 -9.36
CA ARG A 12 -17.55 22.54 -7.98
C ARG A 12 -16.47 21.50 -7.69
N TYR A 13 -16.65 20.25 -8.12
CA TYR A 13 -15.63 19.21 -7.98
C TYR A 13 -14.32 19.60 -8.66
N LEU A 14 -14.39 20.08 -9.91
CA LEU A 14 -13.20 20.52 -10.65
C LEU A 14 -12.51 21.72 -9.97
N ALA A 15 -13.28 22.67 -9.45
CA ALA A 15 -12.74 23.81 -8.71
C ALA A 15 -12.06 23.40 -7.39
N THR A 16 -12.63 22.43 -6.66
CA THR A 16 -12.00 21.88 -5.46
C THR A 16 -10.75 21.09 -5.81
N ALA A 17 -10.81 20.23 -6.83
CA ALA A 17 -9.66 19.44 -7.27
C ALA A 17 -8.50 20.33 -7.73
N SER A 18 -8.78 21.39 -8.51
CA SER A 18 -7.74 22.31 -8.96
C SER A 18 -7.07 23.06 -7.80
N ARG A 19 -7.85 23.46 -6.78
CA ARG A 19 -7.31 24.05 -5.54
C ARG A 19 -6.43 23.08 -4.77
N LEU A 20 -6.89 21.84 -4.58
CA LEU A 20 -6.11 20.80 -3.89
C LEU A 20 -4.80 20.49 -4.64
N LEU A 21 -4.86 20.37 -5.97
CA LEU A 21 -3.66 20.18 -6.80
C LEU A 21 -2.70 21.37 -6.71
N GLY A 22 -3.23 22.61 -6.63
CA GLY A 22 -2.43 23.81 -6.40
C GLY A 22 -1.69 23.76 -5.07
N ASN A 23 -2.41 23.44 -3.99
CA ASN A 23 -1.83 23.34 -2.64
C ASN A 23 -0.79 22.21 -2.56
N LEU A 24 -1.07 21.03 -3.12
CA LEU A 24 -0.12 19.92 -3.16
C LEU A 24 1.16 20.26 -3.93
N ARG A 25 1.05 21.07 -5.00
CA ARG A 25 2.24 21.55 -5.73
C ARG A 25 3.08 22.49 -4.86
N GLN A 26 2.44 23.34 -4.07
CA GLN A 26 3.14 24.23 -3.13
C GLN A 26 3.83 23.42 -2.02
N GLU A 27 3.10 22.53 -1.34
CA GLU A 27 3.63 21.64 -0.30
C GLU A 27 4.81 20.81 -0.80
N LYS A 28 4.73 20.30 -2.04
CA LYS A 28 5.84 19.59 -2.69
C LYS A 28 7.08 20.49 -2.83
N ARG A 29 6.91 21.76 -3.23
CA ARG A 29 8.02 22.70 -3.35
C ARG A 29 8.65 23.00 -2.00
N GLU A 30 7.83 23.25 -0.98
CA GLU A 30 8.30 23.49 0.40
C GLU A 30 9.03 22.27 0.97
N THR A 31 8.54 21.06 0.68
CA THR A 31 9.23 19.81 1.04
C THR A 31 10.58 19.70 0.35
N GLN A 32 10.69 20.12 -0.91
CA GLN A 32 11.95 20.11 -1.65
C GLN A 32 12.96 21.12 -1.05
N GLU A 33 12.51 22.32 -0.69
CA GLU A 33 13.32 23.35 -0.04
C GLU A 33 13.79 22.91 1.37
N MET A 34 12.89 22.30 2.15
CA MET A 34 13.21 21.70 3.45
C MET A 34 14.27 20.60 3.30
N MET A 35 14.12 19.72 2.31
CA MET A 35 15.06 18.62 2.07
C MET A 35 16.44 19.13 1.64
N GLN A 36 16.51 20.18 0.80
CA GLN A 36 17.77 20.85 0.49
C GLN A 36 18.44 21.41 1.75
N THR A 37 17.67 22.11 2.58
CA THR A 37 18.16 22.66 3.86
C THR A 37 18.67 21.54 4.77
N PHE A 38 17.93 20.45 4.90
CA PHE A 38 18.30 19.29 5.71
C PHE A 38 19.61 18.66 5.23
N PHE A 39 19.76 18.42 3.92
CA PHE A 39 21.02 17.89 3.37
C PHE A 39 22.18 18.86 3.57
N GLN A 40 21.95 20.17 3.45
CA GLN A 40 22.98 21.17 3.70
C GLN A 40 23.45 21.17 5.17
N LEU A 41 22.53 20.96 6.12
CA LEU A 41 22.88 20.82 7.54
C LEU A 41 23.61 19.51 7.82
N LEU A 42 23.15 18.39 7.25
CA LEU A 42 23.79 17.09 7.42
C LEU A 42 25.21 17.09 6.87
N THR A 43 25.44 17.68 5.70
CA THR A 43 26.78 17.76 5.11
C THR A 43 27.77 18.58 5.94
N GLN A 44 27.30 19.61 6.65
CA GLN A 44 28.12 20.34 7.63
C GLN A 44 28.47 19.51 8.87
N LYS A 45 27.63 18.54 9.22
CA LYS A 45 27.80 17.65 10.39
C LYS A 45 28.50 16.34 10.07
N LEU A 46 28.77 16.06 8.80
CA LEU A 46 29.57 14.90 8.41
C LEU A 46 31.00 15.02 8.95
N PRO A 47 31.62 13.91 9.40
CA PRO A 47 33.00 13.92 9.80
C PRO A 47 33.85 14.47 8.64
N GLN A 48 34.68 15.47 8.95
CA GLN A 48 35.56 16.18 8.00
C GLN A 48 34.87 17.15 7.02
N GLY A 49 33.56 17.44 7.17
CA GLY A 49 32.84 18.38 6.30
C GLY A 49 32.78 17.94 4.83
N ARG A 50 33.01 16.64 4.57
CA ARG A 50 33.02 16.07 3.22
C ARG A 50 31.61 15.99 2.65
N ARG A 51 31.50 16.03 1.33
CA ARG A 51 30.25 15.70 0.64
C ARG A 51 30.03 14.18 0.67
N PRO A 52 28.77 13.71 0.75
CA PRO A 52 28.45 12.30 0.62
C PRO A 52 28.92 11.78 -0.74
N ASP A 53 29.45 10.56 -0.75
CA ASP A 53 29.76 9.89 -2.01
C ASP A 53 28.47 9.45 -2.73
N GLU A 54 28.53 9.25 -4.05
CA GLU A 54 27.38 8.80 -4.84
C GLU A 54 26.80 7.48 -4.30
N ALA A 55 27.65 6.58 -3.80
CA ALA A 55 27.24 5.34 -3.16
C ALA A 55 26.42 5.56 -1.88
N GLU A 56 26.81 6.54 -1.06
CA GLU A 56 26.12 6.88 0.19
C GLU A 56 24.76 7.52 -0.10
N ILE A 57 24.69 8.40 -1.11
CA ILE A 57 23.44 9.01 -1.57
C ILE A 57 22.50 7.93 -2.09
N LYS A 58 23.01 7.01 -2.90
CA LYS A 58 22.22 5.89 -3.45
C LYS A 58 21.68 4.99 -2.33
N ALA A 59 22.50 4.67 -1.32
CA ALA A 59 22.07 3.87 -0.18
C ALA A 59 20.99 4.59 0.66
N ALA A 60 21.15 5.90 0.91
CA ALA A 60 20.16 6.69 1.62
C ALA A 60 18.82 6.80 0.86
N LEU A 61 18.86 6.94 -0.47
CA LEU A 61 17.67 6.92 -1.31
C LEU A 61 16.94 5.57 -1.25
N GLU A 62 17.68 4.46 -1.18
CA GLU A 62 17.07 3.14 -1.03
C GLU A 62 16.37 3.00 0.34
N GLN A 63 17.00 3.48 1.42
CA GLN A 63 16.37 3.53 2.75
C GLN A 63 15.11 4.39 2.77
N LEU A 64 15.11 5.52 2.06
CA LEU A 64 13.94 6.39 1.96
C LEU A 64 12.77 5.74 1.21
N LYS A 65 13.05 4.90 0.20
CA LYS A 65 12.00 4.11 -0.48
C LYS A 65 11.33 3.15 0.50
N ASP A 66 12.09 2.52 1.38
CA ASP A 66 11.56 1.58 2.36
C ASP A 66 10.63 2.25 3.38
N VAL A 67 10.86 3.52 3.74
CA VAL A 67 9.96 4.28 4.64
C VAL A 67 8.54 4.36 4.08
N HIS A 68 8.39 4.59 2.77
CA HIS A 68 7.07 4.68 2.14
C HIS A 68 6.38 3.32 2.02
N LYS A 69 7.16 2.27 1.74
CA LYS A 69 6.66 0.88 1.75
C LYS A 69 6.13 0.51 3.14
N MET A 70 6.89 0.82 4.19
CA MET A 70 6.48 0.61 5.58
C MET A 70 5.20 1.38 5.93
N ALA A 71 5.10 2.65 5.54
CA ALA A 71 3.92 3.46 5.80
C ALA A 71 2.66 2.87 5.13
N GLY A 72 2.78 2.44 3.86
CA GLY A 72 1.69 1.76 3.16
C GLY A 72 1.32 0.43 3.82
N LEU A 73 2.31 -0.33 4.25
CA LEU A 73 2.13 -1.60 4.96
C LEU A 73 1.35 -1.43 6.25
N PHE A 74 1.66 -0.36 7.01
CA PHE A 74 1.04 -0.07 8.30
C PHE A 74 -0.47 0.18 8.17
N LEU A 75 -0.89 0.89 7.12
CA LEU A 75 -2.30 1.12 6.83
C LEU A 75 -3.04 -0.18 6.52
N ILE A 76 -2.42 -1.07 5.73
CA ILE A 76 -3.01 -2.38 5.40
C ILE A 76 -3.04 -3.28 6.63
N ALA A 77 -1.99 -3.30 7.44
CA ALA A 77 -1.88 -4.15 8.63
C ALA A 77 -2.97 -3.85 9.68
N LEU A 78 -3.33 -2.56 9.86
CA LEU A 78 -4.39 -2.13 10.77
C LEU A 78 -5.80 -2.47 10.30
N THR A 79 -5.98 -2.84 9.03
CA THR A 79 -7.30 -3.11 8.47
C THR A 79 -7.83 -4.47 8.96
N PRO A 80 -9.09 -4.59 9.41
CA PRO A 80 -9.69 -5.88 9.72
C PRO A 80 -9.61 -6.83 8.52
N GLY A 81 -9.15 -8.06 8.74
CA GLY A 81 -8.91 -9.03 7.66
C GLY A 81 -7.58 -8.86 6.92
N SER A 82 -6.65 -8.05 7.46
CA SER A 82 -5.30 -7.87 6.90
C SER A 82 -4.54 -9.17 6.68
N VAL A 83 -4.76 -10.19 7.52
CA VAL A 83 -4.18 -11.55 7.36
C VAL A 83 -4.44 -12.15 5.97
N ILE A 84 -5.59 -11.84 5.35
CA ILE A 84 -5.94 -12.32 4.00
C ILE A 84 -5.57 -11.27 2.95
N THR A 85 -5.88 -10.01 3.21
CA THR A 85 -5.70 -8.91 2.24
C THR A 85 -4.23 -8.63 1.96
N PHE A 86 -3.36 -8.78 2.95
CA PHE A 86 -1.93 -8.50 2.82
C PHE A 86 -1.22 -9.48 1.87
N PRO A 87 -1.35 -10.83 2.01
CA PRO A 87 -0.82 -11.76 1.03
C PRO A 87 -1.37 -11.52 -0.38
N ALA A 88 -2.68 -11.29 -0.50
CA ALA A 88 -3.33 -11.02 -1.79
C ALA A 88 -2.76 -9.76 -2.48
N LEU A 89 -2.52 -8.68 -1.73
CA LEU A 89 -1.88 -7.47 -2.25
C LEU A 89 -0.42 -7.70 -2.64
N CYS A 90 0.33 -8.46 -1.84
CA CYS A 90 1.71 -8.83 -2.18
C CYS A 90 1.77 -9.65 -3.47
N ALA A 91 0.90 -10.66 -3.60
CA ALA A 91 0.78 -11.48 -4.82
C ALA A 91 0.39 -10.64 -6.04
N LEU A 92 -0.55 -9.71 -5.88
CA LEU A 92 -0.96 -8.79 -6.95
C LEU A 92 0.20 -7.86 -7.36
N GLY A 93 0.91 -7.27 -6.40
CA GLY A 93 2.07 -6.43 -6.67
C GLY A 93 3.15 -7.17 -7.45
N ARG A 94 3.53 -8.36 -6.99
CA ARG A 94 4.52 -9.22 -7.68
C ARG A 94 4.12 -9.51 -9.13
N ARG A 95 2.83 -9.75 -9.40
CA ARG A 95 2.31 -9.96 -10.76
C ARG A 95 2.52 -8.75 -11.69
N TYR A 96 2.52 -7.53 -11.16
CA TYR A 96 2.75 -6.29 -11.91
C TYR A 96 4.19 -5.75 -11.77
N GLY A 97 5.10 -6.53 -11.16
CA GLY A 97 6.49 -6.11 -10.92
C GLY A 97 6.65 -5.01 -9.86
N ILE A 98 5.66 -4.85 -8.99
CA ILE A 98 5.68 -3.90 -7.88
C ILE A 98 6.03 -4.64 -6.60
N GLU A 99 7.13 -4.22 -5.96
CA GLU A 99 7.57 -4.79 -4.69
C GLU A 99 6.99 -3.98 -3.52
N LEU A 100 6.05 -4.59 -2.79
CA LEU A 100 5.35 -3.95 -1.66
C LEU A 100 6.11 -4.12 -0.34
N LEU A 101 6.92 -5.17 -0.19
CA LEU A 101 7.63 -5.42 1.04
C LEU A 101 8.88 -4.54 1.12
N PRO A 102 9.16 -3.94 2.30
CA PRO A 102 10.42 -3.27 2.55
C PRO A 102 11.59 -4.24 2.38
N SER A 103 12.77 -3.73 2.00
CA SER A 103 13.94 -4.58 1.70
C SER A 103 14.33 -5.54 2.84
N ALA A 104 14.09 -5.16 4.10
CA ALA A 104 14.34 -5.98 5.28
C ALA A 104 13.45 -7.24 5.38
N PHE A 105 12.28 -7.23 4.74
CA PHE A 105 11.26 -8.30 4.76
C PHE A 105 11.36 -9.20 3.52
N GLN A 106 12.42 -9.08 2.72
CA GLN A 106 12.59 -9.88 1.50
C GLN A 106 13.52 -11.08 1.73
N LYS A 107 14.29 -11.10 2.82
CA LYS A 107 15.22 -12.20 3.13
C LYS A 107 14.54 -13.24 4.03
N GLY A 108 13.88 -14.22 3.41
CA GLY A 108 13.32 -15.40 4.10
C GLY A 108 11.79 -15.50 4.13
N ASP A 109 11.10 -14.40 3.81
CA ASP A 109 9.63 -14.29 4.00
C ASP A 109 8.82 -14.79 2.80
N GLU A 110 9.44 -15.08 1.65
CA GLU A 110 8.77 -15.71 0.51
C GLU A 110 8.11 -17.03 0.95
N THR A 111 8.82 -17.79 1.78
CA THR A 111 8.34 -19.03 2.41
C THR A 111 7.19 -18.81 3.38
N GLU A 112 7.21 -17.75 4.20
CA GLU A 112 6.18 -17.51 5.23
C GLU A 112 4.87 -17.01 4.63
N VAL A 113 4.94 -16.16 3.61
CA VAL A 113 3.76 -15.69 2.87
C VAL A 113 3.12 -16.84 2.08
N GLU A 114 3.92 -17.72 1.46
CA GLU A 114 3.42 -18.93 0.80
C GLU A 114 2.79 -19.91 1.78
N ILE A 115 3.37 -20.11 2.97
CA ILE A 115 2.80 -20.96 4.02
C ILE A 115 1.45 -20.40 4.47
N LEU A 116 1.33 -19.09 4.67
CA LEU A 116 0.07 -18.45 5.06
C LEU A 116 -0.99 -18.58 3.95
N GLU A 117 -0.60 -18.39 2.68
CA GLU A 117 -1.49 -18.63 1.53
C GLU A 117 -1.98 -20.09 1.48
N GLN A 118 -1.10 -21.06 1.72
CA GLN A 118 -1.48 -22.47 1.73
C GLN A 118 -2.40 -22.82 2.91
N VAL A 119 -2.14 -22.29 4.10
CA VAL A 119 -3.01 -22.50 5.27
C VAL A 119 -4.40 -21.93 5.00
N ILE A 120 -4.50 -20.72 4.46
CA ILE A 120 -5.79 -20.08 4.14
C ILE A 120 -6.52 -20.87 3.05
N LEU A 121 -5.83 -21.28 1.97
CA LEU A 121 -6.43 -22.06 0.90
C LEU A 121 -6.91 -23.44 1.37
N ASN A 122 -6.17 -24.07 2.28
CA ASN A 122 -6.57 -25.35 2.87
C ASN A 122 -7.78 -25.19 3.81
N GLU A 123 -7.83 -24.13 4.61
CA GLU A 123 -8.97 -23.83 5.47
C GLU A 123 -10.25 -23.56 4.65
N ILE A 124 -10.13 -22.79 3.56
CA ILE A 124 -11.24 -22.53 2.62
C ILE A 124 -11.69 -23.83 1.93
N ARG A 125 -10.76 -24.73 1.58
CA ARG A 125 -11.07 -26.01 0.95
C ARG A 125 -11.76 -26.95 1.94
N HIS A 126 -11.25 -27.05 3.17
CA HIS A 126 -11.84 -27.85 4.23
C HIS A 126 -13.29 -27.42 4.55
N LYS A 127 -13.54 -26.11 4.62
CA LYS A 127 -14.90 -25.56 4.84
C LYS A 127 -15.85 -25.77 3.66
N ARG A 128 -15.33 -26.02 2.45
CA ARG A 128 -16.11 -26.32 1.24
C ARG A 128 -16.45 -27.81 1.12
N ASP A 129 -15.56 -28.68 1.59
CA ASP A 129 -15.71 -30.13 1.55
C ASP A 129 -16.39 -30.71 2.80
N ASP A 130 -16.81 -29.86 3.75
CA ASP A 130 -17.60 -30.26 4.92
C ASP A 130 -19.00 -30.78 4.48
N PRO A 131 -19.30 -32.07 4.68
CA PRO A 131 -20.53 -32.69 4.19
C PRO A 131 -21.82 -32.11 4.78
N LEU A 132 -21.75 -31.28 5.82
CA LEU A 132 -22.91 -30.65 6.46
C LEU A 132 -23.40 -29.36 5.76
N SER A 133 -22.69 -28.83 4.76
CA SER A 133 -23.14 -27.63 4.02
C SER A 133 -23.97 -27.96 2.76
N GLN A 134 -24.09 -29.23 2.38
CA GLN A 134 -24.92 -29.66 1.23
C GLN A 134 -26.37 -30.03 1.61
N SER A 135 -26.75 -29.97 2.89
CA SER A 135 -28.07 -30.46 3.33
C SER A 135 -29.22 -29.45 3.24
N ASN A 136 -28.98 -28.18 2.85
CA ASN A 136 -30.00 -27.13 2.97
C ASN A 136 -30.77 -26.79 1.67
N ASP A 137 -30.57 -27.55 0.59
CA ASP A 137 -31.27 -27.30 -0.69
C ASP A 137 -32.40 -28.31 -1.00
N GLN A 138 -32.66 -29.29 -0.12
CA GLN A 138 -33.75 -30.27 -0.30
C GLN A 138 -35.04 -29.95 0.48
N ASP A 139 -35.02 -29.09 1.50
CA ASP A 139 -36.21 -28.82 2.33
C ASP A 139 -37.21 -27.81 1.73
N THR A 140 -36.87 -27.13 0.63
CA THR A 140 -37.78 -26.16 -0.02
C THR A 140 -38.76 -26.80 -1.00
N LYS A 141 -38.64 -28.11 -1.29
CA LYS A 141 -39.55 -28.83 -2.22
C LYS A 141 -40.61 -29.72 -1.56
N LEU A 142 -40.66 -29.82 -0.23
CA LEU A 142 -41.68 -30.62 0.47
C LEU A 142 -42.64 -29.76 1.30
N LYS A 143 -43.19 -28.71 0.68
CA LYS A 143 -44.44 -28.05 1.11
C LYS A 143 -45.30 -27.75 -0.11
N GLN A 144 -45.83 -28.80 -0.73
CA GLN A 144 -47.08 -28.79 -1.48
C GLN A 144 -47.91 -29.97 -1.01
#